data_AF-A0A831SMI6-F1
#
_entry.id   AF-A0A831SMI6-F1
#
_cell.length_a   1.000
_cell.length_b   1.000
_cell.length_c   1.000
_cell.angle_alpha   90.00
_cell.angle_beta   90.00
_cell.angle_gamma   90.00
#
_symmetry.space_group_name_H-M   'P 1'
#
loop_
_entity.id
_entity.type
_entity.pdbx_description
1 polymer ?
#
loop_
_entity_poly.entity_id
_entity_poly.type
_entity_poly.pdbx_seq_one_letter_code
_entity_poly.pdbx_strand_id
1 'polypeptide(L)'
;MNFEYYSQILNQNMRYIEEIESKKSELNKLKEQKKELKKKKEELNKIKKRLKETENKLKDLYETLCCQNEPALFFQYLKARVKDAEGFRNFWIKKYRKILSETYKNALIELEQKIIPKINAAYISILPKYSFAIQFKFKLAKPYISKDDREFYILDNPVKKEWVFKIPMVSPSTWKGNLRWIIRKIKRLTDEPFVSDDDQLIRLFGNEREEENTQQGCLIFYPTFFYNIGVEVINPHDRKVKAGKWPIFIEVVPEDTKGTFTLVYVPQFGEDPSEVKENAKQDLDKVVKAIKAMMFEYGFSAKKGSGYGIIKDELNSCQLIMNGISLSFDEIKSAKFEFFKERKDLIVKELKKD
;
A
#
# COMPACT_ATOMS: atom_id res chain seq x y z
N MET A 1 91.54 49.40 5.61
CA MET A 1 90.10 49.26 5.32
C MET A 1 89.33 49.79 6.52
N ASN A 2 88.53 50.84 6.33
CA ASN A 2 87.95 51.67 7.41
C ASN A 2 86.61 51.11 7.90
N PHE A 3 86.41 51.06 9.23
CA PHE A 3 85.21 50.52 9.90
C PHE A 3 83.92 51.25 9.48
N GLU A 4 84.00 52.55 9.21
CA GLU A 4 82.85 53.39 8.78
C GLU A 4 82.25 52.95 7.43
N TYR A 5 83.09 52.52 6.48
CA TYR A 5 82.65 52.05 5.17
C TYR A 5 81.81 50.77 5.30
N TYR A 6 82.25 49.82 6.12
CA TYR A 6 81.49 48.61 6.39
C TYR A 6 80.20 48.88 7.18
N SER A 7 80.22 49.83 8.12
CA SER A 7 79.04 50.23 8.89
C SER A 7 77.94 50.85 8.04
N GLN A 8 78.27 51.75 7.09
CA GLN A 8 77.29 52.33 6.17
C GLN A 8 76.67 51.28 5.24
N ILE A 9 77.48 50.38 4.69
CA ILE A 9 77.00 49.28 3.83
C ILE A 9 76.09 48.33 4.62
N LEU A 10 76.46 48.00 5.87
CA LEU A 10 75.61 47.17 6.72
C LEU A 10 74.27 47.87 6.98
N ASN A 11 74.28 49.13 7.41
CA ASN A 11 73.06 49.88 7.72
C ASN A 11 72.13 50.04 6.52
N GLN A 12 72.66 50.22 5.31
CA GLN A 12 71.85 50.26 4.08
C GLN A 12 71.19 48.91 3.78
N ASN A 13 71.78 47.80 4.22
CA ASN A 13 71.30 46.44 3.94
C ASN A 13 70.64 45.74 5.15
N MET A 14 70.65 46.34 6.35
CA MET A 14 70.07 45.76 7.58
C MET A 14 68.59 45.41 7.43
N ARG A 15 67.82 46.24 6.71
CA ARG A 15 66.39 45.98 6.43
C ARG A 15 66.16 44.64 5.72
N TYR A 16 67.06 44.26 4.81
CA TYR A 16 66.97 42.97 4.11
C TYR A 16 67.32 41.80 5.04
N ILE A 17 68.25 41.99 5.98
CA ILE A 17 68.61 40.99 6.99
C ILE A 17 67.42 40.74 7.92
N GLU A 18 66.80 41.80 8.44
CA GLU A 18 65.59 41.72 9.28
C GLU A 18 64.41 41.06 8.56
N GLU A 19 64.20 41.39 7.27
CA GLU A 19 63.15 40.78 6.46
C GLU A 19 63.39 39.28 6.24
N ILE A 20 64.65 38.86 6.03
CA ILE A 20 65.02 37.45 5.92
C ILE A 20 64.77 36.71 7.23
N GLU A 21 65.11 37.31 8.37
CA GLU A 21 64.87 36.71 9.69
C GLU A 21 63.37 36.56 9.98
N SER A 22 62.58 37.59 9.68
CA SER A 22 61.12 37.56 9.79
C SER A 22 60.51 36.46 8.91
N LYS A 23 60.88 36.39 7.62
CA LYS A 23 60.40 35.34 6.70
C LYS A 23 60.84 33.94 7.10
N LYS A 24 62.05 33.78 7.66
CA LYS A 24 62.51 32.49 8.21
C LYS A 24 61.66 32.05 9.40
N SER A 25 61.31 32.99 10.28
CA SER A 25 60.42 32.73 11.42
C SER A 25 59.03 32.31 10.96
N GLU A 26 58.44 33.02 9.99
CA GLU A 26 57.14 32.69 9.41
C GLU A 26 57.15 31.32 8.69
N LEU A 27 58.19 31.03 7.91
CA LEU A 27 58.38 29.74 7.25
C LEU A 27 58.43 28.58 8.24
N ASN A 28 59.11 28.76 9.38
CA ASN A 28 59.18 27.74 10.43
C ASN A 28 57.80 27.49 11.05
N LYS A 29 57.03 28.56 11.35
CA LYS A 29 55.64 28.44 11.83
C LYS A 29 54.76 27.69 10.84
N LEU A 30 54.84 28.00 9.54
CA LEU A 30 54.07 27.32 8.50
C LEU A 30 54.46 25.84 8.32
N LYS A 31 55.75 25.49 8.47
CA LYS A 31 56.22 24.10 8.45
C LYS A 31 55.64 23.30 9.63
N GLU A 32 55.58 23.90 10.80
CA GLU A 32 55.02 23.28 12.01
C GLU A 32 53.52 23.03 11.87
N GLN A 33 52.76 24.03 11.41
CA GLN A 33 51.34 23.89 11.09
C GLN A 33 51.08 22.80 10.04
N LYS A 34 51.90 22.72 8.99
CA LYS A 34 51.79 21.67 7.96
C LYS A 34 52.00 20.27 8.55
N LYS A 35 52.91 20.12 9.51
CA LYS A 35 53.18 18.86 10.21
C LYS A 35 51.98 18.45 11.09
N GLU A 36 51.38 19.39 11.81
CA GLU A 36 50.14 19.14 12.57
C GLU A 36 48.98 18.75 11.67
N LEU A 37 48.81 19.43 10.54
CA LEU A 37 47.73 19.17 9.59
C LEU A 37 47.86 17.79 8.95
N LYS A 38 49.09 17.33 8.69
CA LYS A 38 49.37 15.96 8.25
C LYS A 38 48.93 14.92 9.30
N LYS A 39 49.27 15.13 10.57
CA LYS A 39 48.85 14.24 11.67
C LYS A 39 47.32 14.18 11.79
N LYS A 40 46.64 15.34 11.79
CA LYS A 40 45.16 15.41 11.83
C LYS A 40 44.51 14.68 10.65
N LYS A 41 45.11 14.75 9.45
CA LYS A 41 44.62 14.03 8.26
C LYS A 41 44.77 12.51 8.41
N GLU A 42 45.86 12.03 8.98
CA GLU A 42 46.06 10.61 9.26
C GLU A 42 45.06 10.09 10.31
N GLU A 43 44.81 10.86 11.38
CA GLU A 43 43.79 10.54 12.38
C GLU A 43 42.38 10.50 11.78
N LEU A 44 42.02 11.49 10.95
CA LEU A 44 40.75 11.51 10.23
C LEU A 44 40.55 10.24 9.38
N ASN A 45 41.60 9.81 8.67
CA ASN A 45 41.54 8.59 7.86
C ASN A 45 41.36 7.34 8.72
N LYS A 46 42.03 7.25 9.88
CA LYS A 46 41.83 6.15 10.83
C LYS A 46 40.40 6.12 11.38
N ILE A 47 39.85 7.28 11.75
CA ILE A 47 38.46 7.39 12.23
C ILE A 47 37.47 6.99 11.15
N LYS A 48 37.64 7.47 9.90
CA LYS A 48 36.80 7.08 8.76
C LYS A 48 36.82 5.58 8.52
N LYS A 49 37.98 4.95 8.62
CA LYS A 49 38.11 3.49 8.47
C LYS A 49 37.34 2.75 9.56
N ARG A 50 37.53 3.13 10.84
CA ARG A 50 36.80 2.54 11.97
C ARG A 50 35.29 2.76 11.88
N LEU A 51 34.86 3.95 11.47
CA LEU A 51 33.44 4.26 11.26
C LEU A 51 32.82 3.30 10.25
N LYS A 52 33.48 3.13 9.09
CA LYS A 52 33.04 2.21 8.04
C LYS A 52 32.98 0.75 8.51
N GLU A 53 33.96 0.29 9.29
CA GLU A 53 33.96 -1.04 9.89
C GLU A 53 32.78 -1.24 10.84
N THR A 54 32.48 -0.24 11.68
CA THR A 54 31.33 -0.28 12.59
C THR A 54 29.99 -0.22 11.85
N GLU A 55 29.86 0.60 10.81
CA GLU A 55 28.67 0.66 9.95
C GLU A 55 28.38 -0.68 9.27
N ASN A 56 29.43 -1.38 8.79
CA ASN A 56 29.28 -2.72 8.22
C ASN A 56 28.78 -3.72 9.26
N LYS A 57 29.36 -3.74 10.47
CA LYS A 57 28.88 -4.62 11.56
C LYS A 57 27.42 -4.33 11.93
N LEU A 58 27.03 -3.06 11.96
CA LEU A 58 25.65 -2.65 12.22
C LEU A 58 24.71 -3.16 11.12
N LYS A 59 25.14 -3.08 9.86
CA LYS A 59 24.39 -3.61 8.72
C LYS A 59 24.20 -5.12 8.82
N ASP A 60 25.25 -5.88 9.15
CA ASP A 60 25.17 -7.33 9.32
C ASP A 60 24.21 -7.72 10.47
N LEU A 61 24.23 -6.94 11.56
CA LEU A 61 23.27 -7.08 12.66
C LEU A 61 21.85 -6.82 12.17
N TYR A 62 21.61 -5.72 11.45
CA TYR A 62 20.29 -5.41 10.89
C TYR A 62 19.79 -6.49 9.94
N GLU A 63 20.68 -7.06 9.11
CA GLU A 63 20.34 -8.16 8.21
C GLU A 63 19.84 -9.38 8.97
N THR A 64 20.54 -9.74 10.04
CA THR A 64 20.19 -10.86 10.93
C THR A 64 18.85 -10.61 11.61
N LEU A 65 18.66 -9.43 12.20
CA LEU A 65 17.44 -9.07 12.95
C LEU A 65 16.21 -8.98 12.04
N CYS A 66 16.36 -8.52 10.79
CA CYS A 66 15.24 -8.47 9.85
C CYS A 66 14.77 -9.86 9.39
N CYS A 67 15.61 -10.90 9.51
CA CYS A 67 15.27 -12.28 9.14
C CYS A 67 14.70 -13.10 10.31
N GLN A 68 14.68 -12.56 11.52
CA GLN A 68 14.07 -13.19 12.69
C GLN A 68 12.54 -13.16 12.59
N ASN A 69 11.85 -14.02 13.34
CA ASN A 69 10.39 -14.17 13.26
C ASN A 69 9.61 -12.88 13.59
N GLU A 70 10.15 -11.99 14.44
CA GLU A 70 9.47 -10.75 14.84
C GLU A 70 10.39 -9.50 14.84
N PRO A 71 10.67 -8.92 13.66
CA PRO A 71 11.48 -7.71 13.54
C PRO A 71 10.90 -6.50 14.29
N ALA A 72 9.59 -6.49 14.52
CA ALA A 72 8.90 -5.41 15.24
C ALA A 72 9.30 -5.33 16.72
N LEU A 73 9.52 -6.46 17.40
CA LEU A 73 10.00 -6.46 18.79
C LEU A 73 11.36 -5.78 18.91
N PHE A 74 12.28 -6.10 18.00
CA PHE A 74 13.60 -5.46 17.97
C PHE A 74 13.49 -3.95 17.72
N PHE A 75 12.61 -3.52 16.82
CA PHE A 75 12.35 -2.09 16.61
C PHE A 75 11.83 -1.42 17.89
N GLN A 76 10.88 -2.03 18.60
CA GLN A 76 10.37 -1.47 19.86
C GLN A 76 11.46 -1.43 20.95
N TYR A 77 12.28 -2.48 21.05
CA TYR A 77 13.43 -2.50 21.94
C TYR A 77 14.42 -1.38 21.63
N LEU A 78 14.76 -1.19 20.35
CA LEU A 78 15.63 -0.09 19.91
C LEU A 78 15.00 1.26 20.23
N LYS A 79 13.70 1.45 19.97
CA LYS A 79 12.98 2.69 20.28
C LYS A 79 13.02 3.03 21.78
N ALA A 80 13.01 2.02 22.65
CA ALA A 80 13.09 2.19 24.09
C ALA A 80 14.52 2.43 24.62
N ARG A 81 15.55 1.86 23.98
CA ARG A 81 16.93 1.82 24.51
C ARG A 81 17.95 2.66 23.73
N VAL A 82 17.72 2.95 22.45
CA VAL A 82 18.72 3.46 21.49
C VAL A 82 18.15 4.57 20.61
N LYS A 83 18.97 5.57 20.23
CA LYS A 83 18.55 6.66 19.32
C LYS A 83 18.41 6.26 17.84
N ASP A 84 18.77 5.05 17.43
CA ASP A 84 18.86 4.64 16.02
C ASP A 84 17.76 3.65 15.58
N ALA A 85 16.57 3.74 16.19
CA ALA A 85 15.40 2.99 15.73
C ALA A 85 15.03 3.38 14.28
N GLU A 86 15.27 4.64 13.89
CA GLU A 86 15.00 5.13 12.54
C GLU A 86 15.92 4.50 11.49
N GLY A 87 17.21 4.30 11.79
CA GLY A 87 18.15 3.60 10.92
C GLY A 87 17.69 2.17 10.63
N PHE A 88 17.28 1.44 11.67
CA PHE A 88 16.73 0.10 11.52
C PHE A 88 15.44 0.07 10.70
N ARG A 89 14.49 0.97 10.97
CA ARG A 89 13.25 1.09 10.18
C ARG A 89 13.55 1.34 8.69
N ASN A 90 14.44 2.28 8.39
CA ASN A 90 14.81 2.61 7.02
C ASN A 90 15.51 1.43 6.31
N PHE A 91 16.34 0.68 7.03
CA PHE A 91 16.94 -0.54 6.53
C PHE A 91 15.88 -1.61 6.24
N TRP A 92 14.97 -1.85 7.19
CA TRP A 92 13.87 -2.80 7.05
C TRP A 92 12.97 -2.46 5.86
N ILE A 93 12.58 -1.19 5.67
CA ILE A 93 11.77 -0.74 4.52
C ILE A 93 12.44 -1.10 3.18
N LYS A 94 13.76 -0.86 3.07
CA LYS A 94 14.52 -1.18 1.84
C LYS A 94 14.55 -2.67 1.55
N LYS A 95 14.64 -3.50 2.59
CA LYS A 95 14.69 -4.97 2.49
C LYS A 95 13.30 -5.57 2.24
N TYR A 96 12.29 -5.09 2.95
CA TYR A 96 10.93 -5.59 2.92
C TYR A 96 10.29 -5.50 1.53
N ARG A 97 10.60 -4.44 0.76
CA ARG A 97 10.21 -4.31 -0.65
C ARG A 97 10.71 -5.44 -1.56
N LYS A 98 11.80 -6.13 -1.20
CA LYS A 98 12.42 -7.22 -1.98
C LYS A 98 11.96 -8.62 -1.56
N ILE A 99 11.40 -8.79 -0.37
CA ILE A 99 11.12 -10.14 0.19
C ILE A 99 9.83 -10.75 -0.39
N LEU A 100 8.82 -9.93 -0.70
CA LEU A 100 7.55 -10.42 -1.26
C LEU A 100 7.66 -10.81 -2.75
N SER A 101 8.64 -10.30 -3.49
CA SER A 101 8.74 -10.47 -4.94
C SER A 101 9.30 -11.82 -5.41
N GLU A 102 10.31 -12.37 -4.72
CA GLU A 102 11.06 -13.53 -5.22
C GLU A 102 10.65 -14.87 -4.58
N THR A 103 10.41 -14.94 -3.27
CA THR A 103 10.40 -16.23 -2.56
C THR A 103 9.04 -16.95 -2.57
N TYR A 104 7.93 -16.21 -2.43
CA TYR A 104 6.61 -16.83 -2.19
C TYR A 104 5.61 -16.61 -3.30
N LYS A 105 5.91 -15.72 -4.27
CA LYS A 105 4.93 -15.27 -5.28
C LYS A 105 4.18 -16.42 -5.97
N ASN A 106 4.88 -17.49 -6.37
CA ASN A 106 4.26 -18.63 -7.03
C ASN A 106 3.34 -19.43 -6.09
N ALA A 107 3.79 -19.75 -4.88
CA ALA A 107 2.97 -20.47 -3.90
C ALA A 107 1.72 -19.66 -3.51
N LEU A 108 1.84 -18.34 -3.47
CA LEU A 108 0.72 -17.47 -3.14
C LEU A 108 -0.26 -17.30 -4.29
N ILE A 109 0.20 -17.35 -5.55
CA ILE A 109 -0.66 -17.41 -6.72
C ILE A 109 -1.44 -18.73 -6.73
N GLU A 110 -0.79 -19.85 -6.39
CA GLU A 110 -1.48 -21.15 -6.27
C GLU A 110 -2.54 -21.13 -5.18
N LEU A 111 -2.24 -20.50 -4.04
CA LEU A 111 -3.21 -20.31 -2.96
C LEU A 111 -4.39 -19.43 -3.41
N GLU A 112 -4.13 -18.32 -4.11
CA GLU A 112 -5.20 -17.47 -4.67
C GLU A 112 -6.13 -18.30 -5.57
N GLN A 113 -5.59 -19.17 -6.42
CA GLN A 113 -6.38 -20.04 -7.30
C GLN A 113 -7.22 -21.08 -6.54
N LYS A 114 -6.84 -21.45 -5.31
CA LYS A 114 -7.61 -22.36 -4.45
C LYS A 114 -8.69 -21.63 -3.64
N ILE A 115 -8.43 -20.38 -3.25
CA ILE A 115 -9.35 -19.57 -2.44
C ILE A 115 -10.40 -18.87 -3.30
N ILE A 116 -9.98 -18.31 -4.45
CA ILE A 116 -10.86 -17.57 -5.35
C ILE A 116 -11.43 -18.53 -6.39
N PRO A 117 -12.75 -18.71 -6.44
CA PRO A 117 -13.36 -19.61 -7.41
C PRO A 117 -13.12 -19.09 -8.83
N LYS A 118 -12.85 -20.01 -9.74
CA LYS A 118 -12.90 -19.74 -11.17
C LYS A 118 -14.35 -19.65 -11.60
N ILE A 119 -14.81 -18.46 -11.93
CA ILE A 119 -16.19 -18.24 -12.37
C ILE A 119 -16.32 -18.73 -13.83
N ASN A 120 -17.20 -19.71 -14.05
CA ASN A 120 -17.47 -20.30 -15.36
C ASN A 120 -18.89 -20.93 -15.37
N ALA A 121 -19.29 -21.50 -16.51
CA ALA A 121 -20.60 -22.13 -16.67
C ALA A 121 -20.84 -23.29 -15.67
N ALA A 122 -19.83 -24.12 -15.41
CA ALA A 122 -19.94 -25.23 -14.45
C ALA A 122 -20.09 -24.76 -12.99
N TYR A 123 -19.42 -23.66 -12.63
CA TYR A 123 -19.53 -23.04 -11.32
C TYR A 123 -20.91 -22.41 -11.11
N ILE A 124 -21.46 -21.73 -12.11
CA ILE A 124 -22.77 -21.09 -11.94
C ILE A 124 -23.92 -22.10 -11.96
N SER A 125 -23.78 -23.21 -12.69
CA SER A 125 -24.85 -24.22 -12.83
C SER A 125 -25.18 -24.97 -11.55
N ILE A 126 -24.25 -25.01 -10.58
CA ILE A 126 -24.48 -25.63 -9.27
C ILE A 126 -25.20 -24.69 -8.28
N LEU A 127 -25.27 -23.39 -8.57
CA LEU A 127 -25.93 -22.41 -7.71
C LEU A 127 -27.44 -22.34 -8.02
N PRO A 128 -28.29 -21.84 -7.09
CA PRO A 128 -29.71 -21.64 -7.37
C PRO A 128 -29.98 -20.78 -8.62
N LYS A 129 -31.15 -20.97 -9.27
CA LYS A 129 -31.56 -20.16 -10.43
C LYS A 129 -31.50 -18.67 -10.06
N TYR A 130 -31.09 -17.83 -11.01
CA TYR A 130 -30.87 -16.38 -10.84
C TYR A 130 -29.66 -15.96 -9.98
N SER A 131 -28.87 -16.92 -9.47
CA SER A 131 -27.55 -16.61 -8.91
C SER A 131 -26.66 -16.00 -9.99
N PHE A 132 -25.87 -14.98 -9.65
CA PHE A 132 -24.93 -14.37 -10.58
C PHE A 132 -23.55 -14.19 -9.95
N ALA A 133 -22.52 -14.17 -10.79
CA ALA A 133 -21.14 -13.94 -10.36
C ALA A 133 -20.49 -12.87 -11.23
N ILE A 134 -19.74 -11.98 -10.58
CA ILE A 134 -18.96 -10.91 -11.20
C ILE A 134 -17.50 -11.12 -10.81
N GLN A 135 -16.64 -11.31 -11.81
CA GLN A 135 -15.20 -11.42 -11.61
C GLN A 135 -14.46 -10.58 -12.65
N PHE A 136 -13.43 -9.86 -12.22
CA PHE A 136 -12.50 -9.18 -13.10
C PHE A 136 -11.18 -8.91 -12.40
N LYS A 137 -10.12 -8.82 -13.21
CA LYS A 137 -8.80 -8.33 -12.80
C LYS A 137 -8.71 -6.85 -13.09
N PHE A 138 -8.13 -6.11 -12.15
CA PHE A 138 -7.92 -4.67 -12.26
C PHE A 138 -6.47 -4.31 -11.92
N LYS A 139 -6.07 -3.09 -12.28
CA LYS A 139 -4.84 -2.44 -11.80
C LYS A 139 -5.18 -1.21 -11.01
N LEU A 140 -4.45 -0.96 -9.93
CA LEU A 140 -4.55 0.27 -9.17
C LEU A 140 -4.10 1.48 -10.01
N ALA A 141 -4.93 2.51 -10.09
CA ALA A 141 -4.56 3.82 -10.62
C ALA A 141 -3.92 4.70 -9.53
N LYS A 142 -4.34 4.50 -8.28
CA LYS A 142 -3.78 5.15 -7.09
C LYS A 142 -3.46 4.09 -6.04
N PRO A 143 -2.50 4.34 -5.13
CA PRO A 143 -2.12 3.38 -4.11
C PRO A 143 -3.33 2.97 -3.27
N TYR A 144 -3.31 1.74 -2.76
CA TYR A 144 -4.31 1.27 -1.81
C TYR A 144 -3.71 1.27 -0.41
N ILE A 145 -4.44 1.90 0.52
CA ILE A 145 -4.15 1.83 1.95
C ILE A 145 -5.32 1.24 2.72
N SER A 146 -4.99 0.54 3.78
CA SER A 146 -5.92 0.08 4.80
C SER A 146 -5.20 0.12 6.13
N LYS A 147 -5.94 -0.14 7.20
CA LYS A 147 -5.39 -0.26 8.54
C LYS A 147 -5.37 -1.74 8.91
N ASP A 148 -4.19 -2.28 9.21
CA ASP A 148 -4.05 -3.56 9.92
C ASP A 148 -4.31 -3.34 11.41
N ASP A 149 -4.73 -4.41 12.11
CA ASP A 149 -5.07 -4.38 13.54
C ASP A 149 -3.82 -4.65 14.42
N ARG A 150 -2.62 -4.61 13.84
CA ARG A 150 -1.36 -4.85 14.56
C ARG A 150 -0.87 -3.60 15.28
N GLU A 151 -0.89 -3.65 16.60
CA GLU A 151 -0.39 -2.57 17.45
C GLU A 151 1.13 -2.45 17.44
N PHE A 152 1.85 -3.57 17.53
CA PHE A 152 3.31 -3.61 17.61
C PHE A 152 3.93 -3.85 16.23
N TYR A 153 3.91 -2.83 15.38
CA TYR A 153 4.52 -2.88 14.05
C TYR A 153 5.67 -1.87 13.88
N ILE A 154 6.54 -2.10 12.89
CA ILE A 154 7.69 -1.21 12.59
C ILE A 154 7.20 0.11 11.97
N LEU A 155 6.14 0.05 11.18
CA LEU A 155 5.50 1.21 10.55
C LEU A 155 4.24 1.59 11.34
N ASP A 156 3.97 2.90 11.41
CA ASP A 156 2.84 3.42 12.17
C ASP A 156 1.48 3.03 11.55
N ASN A 157 1.43 2.92 10.21
CA ASN A 157 0.22 2.58 9.48
C ASN A 157 0.48 1.37 8.56
N PRO A 158 0.40 0.13 9.09
CA PRO A 158 0.47 -1.08 8.28
C PRO A 158 -0.76 -1.25 7.41
N VAL A 159 -0.57 -1.80 6.21
CA VAL A 159 -1.67 -2.25 5.35
C VAL A 159 -2.16 -3.59 5.88
N LYS A 160 -3.47 -3.82 5.81
CA LYS A 160 -4.09 -5.08 6.23
C LYS A 160 -3.51 -6.26 5.46
N LYS A 161 -3.06 -7.27 6.21
CA LYS A 161 -2.51 -8.50 5.65
C LYS A 161 -3.30 -9.74 6.06
N GLU A 162 -3.24 -10.76 5.22
CA GLU A 162 -3.63 -12.11 5.58
C GLU A 162 -2.74 -12.61 6.74
N TRP A 163 -3.33 -13.33 7.69
CA TRP A 163 -2.72 -13.58 9.00
C TRP A 163 -1.61 -14.64 8.95
N VAL A 164 -1.63 -15.60 8.03
CA VAL A 164 -0.63 -16.66 7.88
C VAL A 164 0.54 -16.17 7.02
N PHE A 165 0.26 -15.78 5.79
CA PHE A 165 1.26 -15.50 4.77
C PHE A 165 1.72 -14.04 4.75
N LYS A 166 1.05 -13.18 5.53
CA LYS A 166 1.43 -11.77 5.71
C LYS A 166 1.39 -10.97 4.39
N ILE A 167 0.49 -11.34 3.48
CA ILE A 167 0.29 -10.71 2.17
C ILE A 167 -0.77 -9.63 2.30
N PRO A 168 -0.57 -8.43 1.73
CA PRO A 168 -1.61 -7.40 1.70
C PRO A 168 -2.88 -7.91 1.04
N MET A 169 -4.03 -7.55 1.62
CA MET A 169 -5.32 -7.93 1.07
C MET A 169 -6.40 -6.87 1.28
N VAL A 170 -7.40 -6.90 0.41
CA VAL A 170 -8.74 -6.39 0.74
C VAL A 170 -9.55 -7.57 1.27
N SER A 171 -10.00 -7.51 2.52
CA SER A 171 -10.82 -8.58 3.09
C SER A 171 -12.25 -8.57 2.51
N PRO A 172 -12.96 -9.72 2.51
CA PRO A 172 -14.37 -9.77 2.14
C PRO A 172 -15.23 -8.74 2.87
N SER A 173 -14.97 -8.54 4.18
CA SER A 173 -15.66 -7.54 5.00
C SER A 173 -15.41 -6.11 4.55
N THR A 174 -14.19 -5.78 4.09
CA THR A 174 -13.87 -4.46 3.54
C THR A 174 -14.59 -4.23 2.22
N TRP A 175 -14.62 -5.24 1.33
CA TRP A 175 -15.43 -5.15 0.10
C TRP A 175 -16.92 -4.95 0.39
N LYS A 176 -17.47 -5.75 1.31
CA LYS A 176 -18.85 -5.66 1.77
C LYS A 176 -19.18 -4.27 2.31
N GLY A 177 -18.38 -3.76 3.23
CA GLY A 177 -18.57 -2.44 3.84
C GLY A 177 -18.48 -1.30 2.82
N ASN A 178 -17.53 -1.37 1.89
CA ASN A 178 -17.40 -0.40 0.82
C ASN A 178 -18.62 -0.42 -0.11
N LEU A 179 -19.03 -1.59 -0.61
CA LEU A 179 -20.17 -1.67 -1.52
C LEU A 179 -21.47 -1.25 -0.84
N ARG A 180 -21.69 -1.64 0.44
CA ARG A 180 -22.84 -1.20 1.25
C ARG A 180 -22.88 0.32 1.36
N TRP A 181 -21.75 0.95 1.69
CA TRP A 181 -21.65 2.40 1.77
C TRP A 181 -21.97 3.10 0.45
N ILE A 182 -21.46 2.58 -0.67
CA ILE A 182 -21.73 3.13 -2.01
C ILE A 182 -23.21 3.00 -2.38
N ILE A 183 -23.84 1.84 -2.12
CA ILE A 183 -25.27 1.66 -2.40
C ILE A 183 -26.11 2.65 -1.58
N ARG A 184 -25.77 2.88 -0.29
CA ARG A 184 -26.42 3.90 0.53
C ARG A 184 -26.30 5.29 -0.08
N LYS A 185 -25.10 5.68 -0.54
CA LYS A 185 -24.87 6.97 -1.22
C LYS A 185 -25.70 7.10 -2.50
N ILE A 186 -25.73 6.06 -3.34
CA ILE A 186 -26.54 6.03 -4.57
C ILE A 186 -28.03 6.18 -4.25
N LYS A 187 -28.49 5.55 -3.16
CA LYS A 187 -29.88 5.64 -2.68
C LYS A 187 -30.18 6.92 -1.88
N ARG A 188 -29.19 7.80 -1.67
CA ARG A 188 -29.30 9.03 -0.85
C ARG A 188 -29.80 8.77 0.58
N LEU A 189 -29.46 7.61 1.13
CA LEU A 189 -29.76 7.28 2.52
C LEU A 189 -28.82 8.05 3.46
N THR A 190 -29.27 8.33 4.68
CA THR A 190 -28.47 9.01 5.71
C THR A 190 -27.22 8.19 6.04
N ASP A 191 -26.16 8.86 6.49
CA ASP A 191 -24.92 8.20 6.91
C ASP A 191 -25.07 7.50 8.28
N GLU A 192 -26.26 7.53 8.90
CA GLU A 192 -26.52 6.81 10.15
C GLU A 192 -26.43 5.30 9.92
N PRO A 193 -25.47 4.59 10.57
CA PRO A 193 -25.11 3.22 10.20
C PRO A 193 -26.14 2.16 10.60
N PHE A 194 -27.09 2.49 11.48
CA PHE A 194 -27.61 1.51 12.44
C PHE A 194 -29.01 0.97 12.17
N VAL A 195 -29.82 1.63 11.34
CA VAL A 195 -31.11 1.06 10.93
C VAL A 195 -31.27 1.37 9.45
N SER A 196 -31.40 0.32 8.64
CA SER A 196 -31.66 0.46 7.23
C SER A 196 -32.92 -0.30 6.94
N ASP A 197 -34.08 0.33 7.05
CA ASP A 197 -35.40 -0.19 6.62
C ASP A 197 -35.48 -0.38 5.09
N ASP A 198 -34.34 -0.42 4.40
CA ASP A 198 -34.26 -0.63 2.97
C ASP A 198 -34.12 -2.13 2.71
N ASP A 199 -35.22 -2.75 2.31
CA ASP A 199 -35.33 -4.19 2.06
C ASP A 199 -34.25 -4.72 1.13
N GLN A 200 -33.86 -3.94 0.11
CA GLN A 200 -32.79 -4.34 -0.81
C GLN A 200 -31.42 -4.35 -0.13
N LEU A 201 -31.12 -3.41 0.78
CA LEU A 201 -29.87 -3.43 1.54
C LEU A 201 -29.83 -4.58 2.54
N ILE A 202 -30.94 -4.85 3.23
CA ILE A 202 -31.06 -6.01 4.13
C ILE A 202 -30.89 -7.30 3.32
N ARG A 203 -31.59 -7.44 2.19
CA ARG A 203 -31.45 -8.61 1.32
C ARG A 203 -30.02 -8.80 0.81
N LEU A 204 -29.36 -7.74 0.35
CA LEU A 204 -28.00 -7.84 -0.19
C LEU A 204 -26.94 -8.13 0.89
N PHE A 205 -27.05 -7.53 2.07
CA PHE A 205 -25.98 -7.51 3.07
C PHE A 205 -26.31 -8.22 4.39
N GLY A 206 -27.57 -8.53 4.65
CA GLY A 206 -28.10 -9.04 5.92
C GLY A 206 -28.33 -7.94 6.96
N ASN A 207 -29.06 -8.27 8.02
CA ASN A 207 -29.26 -7.46 9.23
C ASN A 207 -28.33 -7.92 10.38
N GLU A 208 -28.39 -7.21 11.51
CA GLU A 208 -27.58 -7.53 12.69
C GLU A 208 -28.13 -8.74 13.45
N ARG A 209 -27.25 -9.41 14.19
CA ARG A 209 -27.60 -10.64 14.92
C ARG A 209 -28.48 -10.40 16.16
N GLU A 210 -28.68 -9.15 16.53
CA GLU A 210 -29.44 -8.75 17.72
C GLU A 210 -30.96 -8.63 17.45
N GLU A 211 -31.39 -8.73 16.19
CA GLU A 211 -32.81 -8.81 15.82
C GLU A 211 -33.33 -10.26 15.85
N GLU A 212 -34.58 -10.46 16.31
CA GLU A 212 -35.20 -11.80 16.41
C GLU A 212 -35.27 -12.54 15.06
N ASN A 213 -35.20 -11.82 13.94
CA ASN A 213 -35.22 -12.36 12.57
C ASN A 213 -33.88 -12.13 11.84
N THR A 214 -32.82 -12.79 12.30
CA THR A 214 -31.51 -12.70 11.64
C THR A 214 -31.55 -13.28 10.21
N GLN A 215 -31.18 -12.46 9.23
CA GLN A 215 -31.18 -12.76 7.82
C GLN A 215 -29.78 -12.60 7.24
N GLN A 216 -29.27 -13.66 6.62
CA GLN A 216 -28.01 -13.59 5.89
C GLN A 216 -28.22 -12.88 4.55
N GLY A 217 -27.29 -11.98 4.20
CA GLY A 217 -27.30 -11.31 2.91
C GLY A 217 -26.96 -12.22 1.73
N CYS A 218 -27.49 -11.87 0.56
CA CYS A 218 -27.29 -12.59 -0.70
C CYS A 218 -25.90 -12.42 -1.33
N LEU A 219 -25.12 -11.42 -0.90
CA LEU A 219 -23.80 -11.13 -1.48
C LEU A 219 -22.66 -11.81 -0.72
N ILE A 220 -21.89 -12.61 -1.44
CA ILE A 220 -20.69 -13.31 -0.99
C ILE A 220 -19.47 -12.66 -1.65
N PHE A 221 -18.59 -12.09 -0.84
CA PHE A 221 -17.37 -11.43 -1.29
C PHE A 221 -16.16 -12.33 -1.08
N TYR A 222 -15.23 -12.31 -2.02
CA TYR A 222 -13.94 -12.99 -1.89
C TYR A 222 -12.82 -11.98 -1.59
N PRO A 223 -11.74 -12.41 -0.90
CA PRO A 223 -10.59 -11.55 -0.68
C PRO A 223 -9.91 -11.18 -2.01
N THR A 224 -9.27 -10.02 -2.02
CA THR A 224 -8.31 -9.65 -3.08
C THR A 224 -6.92 -9.62 -2.47
N PHE A 225 -5.98 -10.39 -3.02
CA PHE A 225 -4.59 -10.41 -2.56
C PHE A 225 -3.70 -9.52 -3.45
N PHE A 226 -2.66 -8.93 -2.86
CA PHE A 226 -1.67 -8.14 -3.59
C PHE A 226 -0.26 -8.62 -3.29
N TYR A 227 0.55 -8.81 -4.34
CA TYR A 227 1.91 -9.33 -4.24
C TYR A 227 3.00 -8.25 -4.24
N ASN A 228 2.58 -6.99 -4.16
CA ASN A 228 3.47 -5.84 -4.14
C ASN A 228 3.13 -4.97 -2.93
N ILE A 229 4.17 -4.51 -2.24
CA ILE A 229 4.03 -3.61 -1.10
C ILE A 229 5.03 -2.47 -1.21
N GLY A 230 4.56 -1.29 -0.82
CA GLY A 230 5.27 -0.03 -0.86
C GLY A 230 5.20 0.67 0.48
N VAL A 231 5.92 1.79 0.57
CA VAL A 231 5.85 2.68 1.73
C VAL A 231 5.81 4.09 1.20
N GLU A 232 4.78 4.83 1.58
CA GLU A 232 4.64 6.26 1.39
C GLU A 232 4.99 7.02 2.66
N VAL A 233 5.40 8.27 2.50
CA VAL A 233 5.72 9.15 3.61
C VAL A 233 4.90 10.41 3.48
N ILE A 234 4.02 10.64 4.45
CA ILE A 234 3.30 11.91 4.59
C ILE A 234 4.04 12.73 5.64
N ASN A 235 4.53 13.91 5.28
CA ASN A 235 5.10 14.86 6.24
C ASN A 235 4.13 16.03 6.40
N PRO A 236 3.26 16.06 7.43
CA PRO A 236 2.39 17.21 7.65
C PRO A 236 3.21 18.49 7.87
N HIS A 237 2.91 19.52 7.08
CA HIS A 237 3.56 20.82 7.20
C HIS A 237 2.71 21.77 8.03
N ASP A 238 3.35 22.49 8.95
CA ASP A 238 2.74 23.64 9.58
C ASP A 238 2.59 24.77 8.53
N ARG A 239 1.38 25.31 8.37
CA ARG A 239 1.06 26.32 7.36
C ARG A 239 1.82 27.64 7.54
N LYS A 240 2.19 27.99 8.78
CA LYS A 240 2.91 29.24 9.11
C LYS A 240 4.39 29.13 8.80
N VAL A 241 5.04 28.05 9.25
CA VAL A 241 6.49 27.87 9.11
C VAL A 241 6.89 27.08 7.86
N LYS A 242 5.91 26.50 7.14
CA LYS A 242 6.08 25.64 5.95
C LYS A 242 7.05 24.46 6.14
N ALA A 243 7.41 24.14 7.38
CA ALA A 243 8.29 23.03 7.74
C ALA A 243 7.46 21.85 8.26
N GLY A 244 7.82 20.64 7.83
CA GLY A 244 7.27 19.39 8.35
C GLY A 244 8.26 18.75 9.31
N LYS A 245 7.80 18.37 10.50
CA LYS A 245 8.66 17.87 11.58
C LYS A 245 8.56 16.36 11.79
N TRP A 246 7.46 15.73 11.37
CA TRP A 246 7.11 14.38 11.78
C TRP A 246 6.64 13.57 10.57
N PRO A 247 7.56 12.93 9.83
CA PRO A 247 7.18 12.06 8.72
C PRO A 247 6.41 10.84 9.24
N ILE A 248 5.23 10.64 8.68
CA ILE A 248 4.34 9.51 8.95
C ILE A 248 4.54 8.50 7.83
N PHE A 249 5.01 7.30 8.19
CA PHE A 249 5.22 6.21 7.25
C PHE A 249 3.93 5.41 7.12
N ILE A 250 3.45 5.27 5.89
CA ILE A 250 2.24 4.53 5.56
C ILE A 250 2.62 3.40 4.62
N GLU A 251 2.32 2.19 5.03
CA GLU A 251 2.45 1.02 4.18
C GLU A 251 1.30 1.01 3.18
N VAL A 252 1.64 0.82 1.92
CA VAL A 252 0.67 0.91 0.82
C VAL A 252 0.82 -0.28 -0.11
N VAL A 253 -0.24 -0.64 -0.81
CA VAL A 253 -0.12 -1.38 -2.06
C VAL A 253 0.08 -0.35 -3.17
N PRO A 254 1.19 -0.38 -3.91
CA PRO A 254 1.55 0.68 -4.84
C PRO A 254 0.62 0.72 -6.06
N GLU A 255 0.64 1.84 -6.77
CA GLU A 255 0.04 1.98 -8.10
C GLU A 255 0.51 0.86 -9.04
N ASP A 256 -0.27 0.59 -10.08
CA ASP A 256 -0.02 -0.47 -11.07
C ASP A 256 -0.04 -1.90 -10.54
N THR A 257 -0.28 -2.10 -9.24
CA THR A 257 -0.48 -3.44 -8.69
C THR A 257 -1.79 -4.04 -9.19
N LYS A 258 -1.73 -5.30 -9.59
CA LYS A 258 -2.89 -6.09 -10.05
C LYS A 258 -3.64 -6.69 -8.87
N GLY A 259 -4.96 -6.75 -8.98
CA GLY A 259 -5.83 -7.48 -8.05
C GLY A 259 -7.00 -8.12 -8.78
N THR A 260 -7.60 -9.12 -8.16
CA THR A 260 -8.81 -9.80 -8.64
C THR A 260 -9.99 -9.41 -7.75
N PHE A 261 -11.05 -8.83 -8.32
CA PHE A 261 -12.32 -8.64 -7.64
C PHE A 261 -13.25 -9.81 -7.99
N THR A 262 -13.86 -10.44 -6.98
CA THR A 262 -14.83 -11.53 -7.16
C THR A 262 -15.99 -11.35 -6.19
N LEU A 263 -17.20 -11.37 -6.75
CA LEU A 263 -18.47 -11.27 -6.03
C LEU A 263 -19.43 -12.34 -6.56
N VAL A 264 -20.11 -13.04 -5.66
CA VAL A 264 -21.17 -13.99 -5.98
C VAL A 264 -22.46 -13.54 -5.29
N TYR A 265 -23.55 -13.54 -6.03
CA TYR A 265 -24.90 -13.33 -5.53
C TYR A 265 -25.64 -14.66 -5.56
N VAL A 266 -26.21 -15.03 -4.43
CA VAL A 266 -27.13 -16.16 -4.30
C VAL A 266 -28.47 -15.59 -3.84
N PRO A 267 -29.55 -15.71 -4.63
CA PRO A 267 -30.83 -15.16 -4.26
C PRO A 267 -31.36 -15.87 -3.01
N GLN A 268 -32.13 -15.13 -2.21
CA GLN A 268 -32.95 -15.75 -1.18
C GLN A 268 -34.02 -16.61 -1.83
N PHE A 269 -34.29 -17.75 -1.20
CA PHE A 269 -35.41 -18.60 -1.60
C PHE A 269 -36.71 -17.87 -1.25
N GLY A 270 -37.62 -17.82 -2.21
CA GLY A 270 -38.96 -17.28 -2.05
C GLY A 270 -39.97 -18.26 -2.63
N GLU A 271 -41.20 -18.23 -2.12
CA GLU A 271 -42.29 -19.09 -2.59
C GLU A 271 -42.71 -18.75 -4.02
N ASP A 272 -42.65 -17.46 -4.39
CA ASP A 272 -42.90 -17.00 -5.76
C ASP A 272 -41.59 -16.85 -6.56
N PRO A 273 -41.34 -17.71 -7.56
CA PRO A 273 -40.18 -17.60 -8.43
C PRO A 273 -40.11 -16.28 -9.21
N SER A 274 -41.25 -15.62 -9.44
CA SER A 274 -41.36 -14.34 -10.15
C SER A 274 -40.78 -13.21 -9.30
N GLU A 275 -41.06 -13.22 -8.00
CA GLU A 275 -40.50 -12.26 -7.04
C GLU A 275 -38.98 -12.44 -6.92
N VAL A 276 -38.50 -13.68 -6.78
CA VAL A 276 -37.06 -13.99 -6.72
C VAL A 276 -36.33 -13.46 -7.95
N LYS A 277 -36.94 -13.65 -9.12
CA LYS A 277 -36.42 -13.17 -10.40
C LYS A 277 -36.36 -11.64 -10.49
N GLU A 278 -37.43 -10.95 -10.08
CA GLU A 278 -37.47 -9.48 -10.10
C GLU A 278 -36.48 -8.89 -9.08
N ASN A 279 -36.37 -9.49 -7.88
CA ASN A 279 -35.37 -9.14 -6.89
C ASN A 279 -33.95 -9.29 -7.43
N ALA A 280 -33.62 -10.44 -8.04
CA ALA A 280 -32.31 -10.67 -8.65
C ALA A 280 -31.96 -9.67 -9.75
N LYS A 281 -32.95 -9.28 -10.57
CA LYS A 281 -32.81 -8.26 -11.61
C LYS A 281 -32.51 -6.88 -11.03
N GLN A 282 -33.27 -6.45 -10.02
CA GLN A 282 -33.07 -5.15 -9.36
C GLN A 282 -31.74 -5.10 -8.60
N ASP A 283 -31.37 -6.20 -7.96
CA ASP A 283 -30.14 -6.37 -7.22
C ASP A 283 -28.92 -6.32 -8.15
N LEU A 284 -28.96 -7.04 -9.28
CA LEU A 284 -27.91 -7.00 -10.29
C LEU A 284 -27.67 -5.57 -10.79
N ASP A 285 -28.75 -4.81 -11.07
CA ASP A 285 -28.63 -3.42 -11.53
C ASP A 285 -27.99 -2.52 -10.47
N LYS A 286 -28.41 -2.66 -9.20
CA LYS A 286 -27.83 -1.87 -8.12
C LYS A 286 -26.36 -2.22 -7.88
N VAL A 287 -26.03 -3.51 -7.89
CA VAL A 287 -24.68 -4.02 -7.68
C VAL A 287 -23.73 -3.53 -8.77
N VAL A 288 -24.10 -3.66 -10.06
CA VAL A 288 -23.23 -3.20 -11.17
C VAL A 288 -22.98 -1.70 -11.09
N LYS A 289 -24.01 -0.89 -10.80
CA LYS A 289 -23.86 0.57 -10.61
C LYS A 289 -22.94 0.89 -9.43
N ALA A 290 -23.10 0.19 -8.32
CA ALA A 290 -22.29 0.39 -7.13
C ALA A 290 -20.83 -0.03 -7.32
N ILE A 291 -20.57 -1.14 -8.03
CA ILE A 291 -19.20 -1.55 -8.36
C ILE A 291 -18.52 -0.48 -9.23
N LYS A 292 -19.22 0.09 -10.22
CA LYS A 292 -18.68 1.19 -11.04
C LYS A 292 -18.23 2.37 -10.18
N ALA A 293 -19.14 2.88 -9.36
CA ALA A 293 -18.86 4.02 -8.49
C ALA A 293 -17.73 3.70 -7.48
N MET A 294 -17.77 2.51 -6.87
CA MET A 294 -16.73 2.06 -5.93
C MET A 294 -15.34 2.01 -6.55
N MET A 295 -15.24 1.48 -7.78
CA MET A 295 -13.95 1.25 -8.44
C MET A 295 -13.35 2.50 -9.07
N PHE A 296 -14.17 3.41 -9.60
CA PHE A 296 -13.71 4.54 -10.43
C PHE A 296 -13.90 5.93 -9.80
N GLU A 297 -14.84 6.09 -8.88
CA GLU A 297 -15.19 7.42 -8.34
C GLU A 297 -14.73 7.58 -6.90
N TYR A 298 -15.13 6.65 -6.03
CA TYR A 298 -14.92 6.75 -4.59
C TYR A 298 -13.66 6.03 -4.09
N GLY A 299 -13.27 4.97 -4.79
CA GLY A 299 -12.23 4.04 -4.33
C GLY A 299 -12.68 3.14 -3.18
N PHE A 300 -11.92 2.09 -2.95
CA PHE A 300 -12.17 1.08 -1.90
C PHE A 300 -11.15 1.11 -0.75
N SER A 301 -10.36 2.18 -0.66
CA SER A 301 -9.34 2.38 0.38
C SER A 301 -9.87 3.16 1.59
N ALA A 302 -9.13 3.12 2.72
CA ALA A 302 -9.48 3.85 3.94
C ALA A 302 -9.55 5.39 3.77
N LYS A 303 -8.80 5.97 2.83
CA LYS A 303 -8.73 7.44 2.61
C LYS A 303 -9.35 7.86 1.27
N LYS A 304 -10.65 7.57 1.12
CA LYS A 304 -11.45 7.84 -0.10
C LYS A 304 -11.38 9.31 -0.54
N GLY A 305 -11.41 10.26 0.39
CA GLY A 305 -11.36 11.70 0.09
C GLY A 305 -10.05 12.19 -0.56
N SER A 306 -8.98 11.39 -0.55
CA SER A 306 -7.73 11.70 -1.25
C SER A 306 -7.53 10.85 -2.52
N GLY A 307 -8.54 10.07 -2.91
CA GLY A 307 -8.54 9.24 -4.13
C GLY A 307 -7.77 7.92 -4.03
N TYR A 308 -7.41 7.46 -2.82
CA TYR A 308 -6.73 6.17 -2.68
C TYR A 308 -7.65 5.01 -3.09
N GLY A 309 -7.07 3.96 -3.67
CA GLY A 309 -7.79 2.75 -4.06
C GLY A 309 -8.74 2.91 -5.25
N ILE A 310 -8.47 3.86 -6.16
CA ILE A 310 -9.12 3.93 -7.47
C ILE A 310 -8.36 3.03 -8.46
N ILE A 311 -9.08 2.40 -9.40
CA ILE A 311 -8.49 1.52 -10.43
C ILE A 311 -8.36 2.22 -11.78
N LYS A 312 -7.49 1.70 -12.65
CA LYS A 312 -7.37 2.15 -14.05
C LYS A 312 -8.61 1.76 -14.85
N ASP A 313 -8.99 2.56 -15.85
CA ASP A 313 -10.08 2.27 -16.81
C ASP A 313 -9.67 1.21 -17.84
N GLU A 314 -9.15 0.09 -17.34
CA GLU A 314 -8.79 -1.11 -18.09
C GLU A 314 -8.96 -2.32 -17.16
N LEU A 315 -9.83 -3.24 -17.55
CA LEU A 315 -10.13 -4.47 -16.84
C LEU A 315 -9.71 -5.67 -17.67
N ASN A 316 -9.26 -6.73 -17.01
CA ASN A 316 -8.87 -7.98 -17.66
C ASN A 316 -9.68 -9.16 -17.11
N SER A 317 -9.80 -10.24 -17.89
CA SER A 317 -10.54 -11.46 -17.48
C SER A 317 -11.93 -11.13 -16.92
N CYS A 318 -12.71 -10.34 -17.66
CA CYS A 318 -14.02 -9.86 -17.21
C CYS A 318 -15.09 -10.92 -17.43
N GLN A 319 -15.86 -11.19 -16.38
CA GLN A 319 -16.93 -12.19 -16.38
C GLN A 319 -18.13 -11.68 -15.59
N LEU A 320 -19.31 -11.74 -16.22
CA LEU A 320 -20.63 -11.59 -15.58
C LEU A 320 -21.55 -12.69 -16.12
N ILE A 321 -21.85 -13.65 -15.25
CA ILE A 321 -22.66 -14.83 -15.56
C ILE A 321 -23.82 -14.91 -14.59
N MET A 322 -24.99 -15.36 -15.05
CA MET A 322 -26.14 -15.67 -14.21
C MET A 322 -26.65 -17.07 -14.55
N ASN A 323 -27.12 -17.82 -13.54
CA ASN A 323 -27.73 -19.13 -13.73
C ASN A 323 -29.17 -19.00 -14.26
N GLY A 324 -29.56 -19.88 -15.17
CA GLY A 324 -30.92 -19.95 -15.71
C GLY A 324 -31.22 -18.95 -16.82
N ILE A 325 -30.21 -18.52 -17.58
CA ILE A 325 -30.35 -17.65 -18.75
C ILE A 325 -29.58 -18.21 -19.95
N SER A 326 -30.12 -18.05 -21.16
CA SER A 326 -29.57 -18.59 -22.41
C SER A 326 -28.55 -17.64 -23.06
N LEU A 327 -27.57 -17.14 -22.30
CA LEU A 327 -26.48 -16.31 -22.85
C LEU A 327 -25.17 -17.10 -22.93
N SER A 328 -24.45 -16.97 -24.04
CA SER A 328 -23.11 -17.58 -24.20
C SER A 328 -22.16 -17.11 -23.10
N PHE A 329 -21.35 -18.04 -22.59
CA PHE A 329 -20.28 -17.72 -21.67
C PHE A 329 -19.02 -17.38 -22.47
N ASP A 330 -18.64 -16.10 -22.47
CA ASP A 330 -17.40 -15.64 -23.08
C ASP A 330 -16.62 -14.81 -22.05
N GLU A 331 -15.49 -15.33 -21.58
CA GLU A 331 -14.54 -14.53 -20.79
C GLU A 331 -13.90 -13.49 -21.71
N ILE A 332 -14.05 -12.21 -21.35
CA ILE A 332 -13.44 -11.14 -22.13
C ILE A 332 -12.06 -10.83 -21.55
N LYS A 333 -11.02 -11.03 -22.36
CA LYS A 333 -9.62 -10.86 -21.95
C LYS A 333 -9.29 -9.43 -21.53
N SER A 334 -9.85 -8.43 -22.21
CA SER A 334 -9.68 -7.02 -21.87
C SER A 334 -10.92 -6.22 -22.25
N ALA A 335 -11.39 -5.35 -21.36
CA ALA A 335 -12.54 -4.49 -21.58
C ALA A 335 -12.51 -3.25 -20.68
N LYS A 336 -13.32 -2.24 -21.03
CA LYS A 336 -13.72 -1.19 -20.11
C LYS A 336 -14.88 -1.65 -19.25
N PHE A 337 -15.20 -0.91 -18.18
CA PHE A 337 -16.33 -1.24 -17.33
C PHE A 337 -17.69 -1.24 -18.06
N GLU A 338 -17.80 -0.53 -19.19
CA GLU A 338 -19.04 -0.50 -19.99
C GLU A 338 -19.50 -1.90 -20.42
N PHE A 339 -18.58 -2.86 -20.56
CA PHE A 339 -18.90 -4.28 -20.74
C PHE A 339 -19.90 -4.81 -19.71
N PHE A 340 -19.72 -4.49 -18.42
CA PHE A 340 -20.63 -4.96 -17.37
C PHE A 340 -22.02 -4.35 -17.48
N LYS A 341 -22.11 -3.11 -17.98
CA LYS A 341 -23.40 -2.46 -18.21
C LYS A 341 -24.13 -3.09 -19.40
N GLU A 342 -23.45 -3.29 -20.53
CA GLU A 342 -24.01 -3.96 -21.70
C GLU A 342 -24.42 -5.40 -21.37
N ARG A 343 -23.55 -6.15 -20.69
CA ARG A 343 -23.82 -7.53 -20.30
C ARG A 343 -24.98 -7.64 -19.33
N LYS A 344 -25.06 -6.74 -18.34
CA LYS A 344 -26.24 -6.62 -17.46
C LYS A 344 -27.51 -6.37 -18.27
N ASP A 345 -27.49 -5.43 -19.22
CA ASP A 345 -28.67 -5.10 -20.01
C ASP A 345 -29.16 -6.29 -20.87
N LEU A 346 -28.24 -7.12 -21.38
CA LEU A 346 -28.56 -8.38 -22.04
C LEU A 346 -29.21 -9.39 -21.08
N ILE A 347 -28.63 -9.59 -19.88
CA ILE A 347 -29.18 -10.48 -18.85
C ILE A 347 -30.61 -10.03 -18.49
N VAL A 348 -30.82 -8.74 -18.25
CA VAL A 348 -32.13 -8.19 -17.90
C VAL A 348 -33.14 -8.35 -19.03
N LYS A 349 -32.71 -8.33 -20.31
CA LYS A 349 -33.60 -8.62 -21.45
C LYS A 349 -34.00 -10.09 -21.51
N GLU A 350 -33.08 -11.03 -21.28
CA GLU A 350 -33.40 -12.46 -21.22
C GLU A 350 -34.34 -12.79 -20.07
N LEU A 351 -34.13 -12.18 -18.89
CA LEU A 351 -35.06 -12.30 -17.77
C LEU A 351 -36.46 -11.73 -18.06
N LYS A 352 -36.69 -10.98 -19.13
CA LYS A 352 -38.04 -10.55 -19.53
C LYS A 352 -38.73 -11.51 -20.51
N LYS A 353 -37.99 -12.47 -21.08
CA LYS A 353 -38.49 -13.44 -22.08
C LYS A 353 -39.00 -14.71 -21.42
N ASP A 354 -38.26 -15.19 -20.41
CA ASP A 354 -38.78 -16.11 -19.38
C ASP A 354 -39.87 -15.41 -18.56
#